data_AF-A0A7K0Q0Q0-F1
#
_entry.id   AF-A0A7K0Q0Q0-F1
#
_cell.length_a   1.000
_cell.length_b   1.000
_cell.length_c   1.000
_cell.angle_alpha   90.00
_cell.angle_beta   90.00
_cell.angle_gamma   90.00
#
_symmetry.space_group_name_H-M   'P 1'
#
loop_
_entity.id
_entity.type
_entity.pdbx_description
1 polymer ?
#
loop_
_entity_poly.entity_id
_entity_poly.type
_entity_poly.pdbx_seq_one_letter_code
_entity_poly.pdbx_strand_id
1 'polypeptide(L)'
;MTSISELKEIKLHSLKEKTPAELLVIAEELQVENASALRKQELMFAILKSLAARDVEIIGEGVVEVLQDGFGFLRSPDANYLAGPDDIYVSPSQIRRFTLRTGDTVEGQIRSPKDGERYFALLKVNTINFEDPDKTRHKVHFDNLTPLYPDERLEMEIQDPTRKDFSARVIDIVAPIGKGQRGLIVAPPRTGKTVLLQNIAQSITSNHPECYLIVLLID
;
A
#
# COMPACT_ATOMS: atom_id res chain seq x y z
N MET A 1 23.48 17.04 -0.71
CA MET A 1 22.44 16.51 -1.61
C MET A 1 23.11 15.44 -2.45
N THR A 2 22.90 14.17 -2.13
CA THR A 2 23.46 13.05 -2.88
C THR A 2 22.91 13.11 -4.30
N SER A 3 23.78 13.14 -5.31
CA SER A 3 23.35 13.18 -6.70
C SER A 3 22.54 11.91 -6.99
N ILE A 4 21.36 12.05 -7.60
CA ILE A 4 20.50 10.92 -8.01
C ILE A 4 21.27 9.91 -8.89
N SER A 5 22.39 10.35 -9.49
CA SER A 5 23.30 9.51 -10.27
C SER A 5 24.05 8.41 -9.49
N GLU A 6 24.08 8.45 -8.16
CA GLU A 6 24.76 7.43 -7.31
C GLU A 6 23.79 6.39 -6.70
N LEU A 7 22.48 6.52 -6.96
CA LEU A 7 21.47 5.63 -6.40
C LEU A 7 21.52 4.27 -7.11
N LYS A 8 21.66 3.18 -6.34
CA LYS A 8 21.56 1.81 -6.85
C LYS A 8 20.12 1.38 -7.12
N GLU A 9 19.18 1.95 -6.37
CA GLU A 9 17.75 1.65 -6.48
C GLU A 9 16.90 2.91 -6.25
N ILE A 10 15.69 2.92 -6.83
CA ILE A 10 14.69 3.97 -6.65
C ILE A 10 13.29 3.37 -6.52
N LYS A 11 12.49 3.85 -5.56
CA LYS A 11 11.09 3.42 -5.42
C LYS A 11 10.16 4.25 -6.31
N LEU A 12 9.29 3.58 -7.07
CA LEU A 12 8.30 4.22 -7.93
C LEU A 12 7.38 5.17 -7.14
N HIS A 13 6.95 4.76 -5.95
CA HIS A 13 6.09 5.58 -5.08
C HIS A 13 6.75 6.92 -4.73
N SER A 14 8.06 6.92 -4.43
CA SER A 14 8.82 8.15 -4.13
C SER A 14 8.88 9.16 -5.28
N LEU A 15 8.72 8.70 -6.53
CA LEU A 15 8.60 9.57 -7.70
C LEU A 15 7.18 10.09 -7.89
N LYS A 16 6.17 9.28 -7.54
CA LYS A 16 4.75 9.69 -7.64
C LYS A 16 4.41 10.83 -6.69
N GLU A 17 4.97 10.82 -5.49
CA GLU A 17 4.77 11.87 -4.48
C GLU A 17 5.37 13.23 -4.88
N LYS A 18 6.37 13.23 -5.77
CA LYS A 18 7.02 14.47 -6.21
C LYS A 18 6.07 15.36 -7.02
N THR A 19 6.27 16.67 -6.85
CA THR A 19 5.59 17.69 -7.63
C THR A 19 6.08 17.69 -9.08
N PRO A 20 5.28 18.19 -10.04
CA PRO A 20 5.73 18.32 -11.43
C PRO A 20 7.01 19.15 -11.59
N ALA A 21 7.19 20.18 -10.74
CA ALA A 21 8.41 21.01 -10.76
C ALA A 21 9.65 20.22 -10.31
N GLU A 22 9.54 19.41 -9.25
CA GLU A 22 10.64 18.55 -8.80
C GLU A 22 10.98 17.47 -9.82
N LEU A 23 9.97 16.87 -10.45
CA LEU A 23 10.18 15.91 -11.53
C LEU A 23 10.88 16.54 -12.73
N LEU A 24 10.59 17.81 -13.05
CA LEU A 24 11.25 18.53 -14.13
C LEU A 24 12.74 18.69 -13.85
N VAL A 25 13.11 19.10 -12.63
CA VAL A 25 14.52 19.24 -12.22
C VAL A 25 15.25 17.90 -12.36
N ILE A 26 14.63 16.80 -11.89
CA ILE A 26 15.20 15.45 -12.01
C ILE A 26 15.37 15.05 -13.48
N ALA A 27 14.39 15.34 -14.33
CA ALA A 27 14.44 15.04 -15.75
C ALA A 27 15.55 15.83 -16.46
N GLU A 28 15.74 17.11 -16.12
CA GLU A 28 16.83 17.94 -16.64
C GLU A 28 18.21 17.43 -16.19
N GLU A 29 18.37 17.06 -14.92
CA GLU A 29 19.60 16.42 -14.40
C GLU A 29 19.92 15.11 -15.12
N LEU A 30 18.89 14.34 -15.48
CA LEU A 30 19.00 13.09 -16.23
C LEU A 30 19.13 13.28 -17.75
N GLN A 31 19.16 14.53 -18.22
CA GLN A 31 19.25 14.92 -19.64
C GLN A 31 18.10 14.36 -20.50
N VAL A 32 16.89 14.34 -19.94
CA VAL A 32 15.68 13.96 -20.68
C VAL A 32 15.33 15.06 -21.69
N GLU A 33 15.21 14.68 -22.96
CA GLU A 33 14.84 15.61 -24.03
C GLU A 33 13.40 16.15 -23.86
N ASN A 34 13.24 17.46 -24.06
CA ASN A 34 11.94 18.15 -24.06
C ASN A 34 11.08 17.92 -22.79
N ALA A 35 11.72 17.77 -21.63
CA ALA A 35 11.06 17.46 -20.36
C ALA A 35 9.94 18.45 -19.98
N SER A 36 10.07 19.73 -20.33
CA SER A 36 9.09 20.78 -20.01
C SER A 36 7.77 20.68 -20.77
N ALA A 37 7.74 19.97 -21.91
CA ALA A 37 6.53 19.75 -22.69
C ALA A 37 5.75 18.50 -22.27
N LEU A 38 6.36 17.63 -21.45
CA LEU A 38 5.80 16.33 -21.06
C LEU A 38 4.78 16.48 -19.93
N ARG A 39 3.73 15.66 -19.96
CA ARG A 39 2.82 15.51 -18.82
C ARG A 39 3.52 14.76 -17.69
N LYS A 40 3.02 14.88 -16.44
CA LYS A 40 3.60 14.20 -15.25
C LYS A 40 3.89 12.71 -15.49
N GLN A 41 2.98 11.98 -16.13
CA GLN A 41 3.17 10.56 -16.44
C GLN A 41 4.28 10.29 -17.46
N GLU A 42 4.32 11.08 -18.54
CA GLU A 42 5.36 10.97 -19.58
C GLU A 42 6.73 11.35 -19.01
N LEU A 43 6.77 12.36 -18.14
CA LEU A 43 7.96 12.80 -17.44
C LEU A 43 8.49 11.69 -16.50
N MET A 44 7.62 11.07 -15.70
CA MET A 44 8.00 9.92 -14.87
C MET A 44 8.52 8.77 -15.73
N PHE A 45 7.85 8.45 -16.83
CA PHE A 45 8.29 7.39 -17.74
C PHE A 45 9.69 7.68 -18.33
N ALA A 46 9.94 8.92 -18.75
CA ALA A 46 11.22 9.33 -19.29
C ALA A 46 12.34 9.29 -18.23
N ILE A 47 12.07 9.74 -17.01
CA ILE A 47 12.99 9.63 -15.86
C ILE A 47 13.33 8.17 -15.59
N LEU A 48 12.32 7.31 -15.46
CA LEU A 48 12.51 5.88 -15.20
C LEU A 48 13.29 5.19 -16.32
N LYS A 49 13.01 5.54 -17.57
CA LYS A 49 13.77 5.02 -18.73
C LYS A 49 15.24 5.43 -18.68
N SER A 50 15.53 6.69 -18.34
CA SER A 50 16.91 7.18 -18.19
C SER A 50 17.64 6.50 -17.03
N LEU A 51 16.96 6.30 -15.89
CA LEU A 51 17.51 5.60 -14.73
C LEU A 51 17.78 4.12 -15.02
N ALA A 52 16.86 3.43 -15.68
CA ALA A 52 17.05 2.03 -16.09
C ALA A 52 18.22 1.88 -17.08
N ALA A 53 18.44 2.85 -17.97
CA ALA A 53 19.59 2.85 -18.89
C ALA A 53 20.94 3.04 -18.19
N ARG A 54 20.93 3.49 -16.92
CA ARG A 54 22.11 3.64 -16.05
C ARG A 54 22.22 2.50 -15.03
N ASP A 55 21.55 1.37 -15.28
CA ASP A 55 21.51 0.19 -14.40
C ASP A 55 20.98 0.48 -12.98
N VAL A 56 20.14 1.50 -12.81
CA VAL A 56 19.44 1.78 -11.55
C VAL A 56 18.21 0.88 -11.44
N GLU A 57 18.09 0.11 -10.36
CA GLU A 57 16.93 -0.75 -10.14
C GLU A 57 15.70 0.07 -9.75
N ILE A 58 14.59 -0.13 -10.45
CA ILE A 58 13.33 0.54 -10.11
C ILE A 58 12.50 -0.45 -9.30
N ILE A 59 12.11 -0.05 -8.09
CA ILE A 59 11.30 -0.87 -7.18
C ILE A 59 9.85 -0.36 -7.20
N GLY A 60 8.91 -1.26 -7.47
CA GLY A 60 7.48 -1.02 -7.35
C GLY A 60 6.89 -1.79 -6.18
N GLU A 61 5.83 -1.25 -5.59
CA GLU A 61 5.03 -1.87 -4.54
C GLU A 61 3.55 -1.71 -4.87
N GLY A 62 2.75 -2.72 -4.54
CA GLY A 62 1.29 -2.61 -4.56
C GLY A 62 0.61 -3.90 -4.15
N VAL A 63 -0.72 -3.85 -4.08
CA VAL A 63 -1.55 -5.01 -3.71
C VAL A 63 -2.00 -5.74 -4.97
N VAL A 64 -1.77 -7.05 -5.02
CA VAL A 64 -2.12 -7.90 -6.15
C VAL A 64 -3.63 -7.96 -6.32
N GLU A 65 -4.08 -7.74 -7.56
CA GLU A 65 -5.40 -8.13 -8.05
C GLU A 65 -5.22 -9.11 -9.20
N VAL A 66 -5.64 -10.37 -9.01
CA VAL A 66 -5.62 -11.40 -10.06
C VAL A 66 -6.93 -11.35 -10.83
N LEU A 67 -6.84 -11.26 -12.16
CA LEU A 67 -7.98 -11.23 -13.08
C LEU A 67 -8.32 -12.64 -13.58
N GLN A 68 -9.50 -12.78 -14.22
CA GLN A 68 -10.03 -14.08 -14.66
C GLN A 68 -9.10 -14.84 -15.62
N ASP A 69 -8.35 -14.11 -16.46
CA ASP A 69 -7.38 -14.68 -17.41
C ASP A 69 -6.07 -15.15 -16.73
N GLY A 70 -5.96 -15.00 -15.41
CA GLY A 70 -4.85 -15.50 -14.60
C GLY A 70 -3.60 -14.62 -14.57
N PHE A 71 -3.61 -13.47 -15.25
CA PHE A 71 -2.66 -12.39 -15.01
C PHE A 71 -3.22 -11.41 -13.96
N GLY A 72 -2.40 -10.48 -13.49
CA GLY A 72 -2.84 -9.52 -12.48
C GLY A 72 -2.14 -8.17 -12.56
N PHE A 73 -2.55 -7.28 -11.66
CA PHE A 73 -1.96 -5.95 -11.48
C PHE A 73 -1.65 -5.70 -10.00
N LEU A 74 -0.56 -5.00 -9.72
CA LEU A 74 -0.33 -4.40 -8.41
C LEU A 74 -1.03 -3.05 -8.39
N ARG A 75 -2.08 -2.93 -7.58
CA ARG A 75 -2.86 -1.71 -7.38
C ARG A 75 -2.22 -0.84 -6.32
N SER A 76 -2.24 0.48 -6.54
CA SER A 76 -1.69 1.44 -5.60
C SER A 76 -2.67 1.79 -4.47
N PRO A 77 -2.23 1.81 -3.19
CA PRO A 77 -3.01 2.37 -2.09
C PRO A 77 -3.39 3.85 -2.32
N ASP A 78 -2.53 4.63 -2.95
CA ASP A 78 -2.75 6.06 -3.25
C ASP A 78 -3.96 6.28 -4.18
N ALA A 79 -4.26 5.27 -5.01
CA ALA A 79 -5.39 5.27 -5.93
C ALA A 79 -6.63 4.57 -5.33
N ASN A 80 -6.66 4.33 -4.01
CA ASN A 80 -7.69 3.54 -3.34
C ASN A 80 -7.90 2.16 -3.98
N TYR A 81 -6.81 1.55 -4.47
CA TYR A 81 -6.80 0.27 -5.17
C TYR A 81 -7.62 0.22 -6.47
N LEU A 82 -7.97 1.37 -7.04
CA LEU A 82 -8.63 1.47 -8.34
C LEU A 82 -7.65 1.20 -9.48
N ALA A 83 -8.19 0.77 -10.62
CA ALA A 83 -7.40 0.55 -11.82
C ALA A 83 -6.81 1.87 -12.34
N GLY A 84 -5.47 1.90 -12.44
CA GLY A 84 -4.69 3.05 -12.86
C GLY A 84 -3.78 2.75 -14.05
N PRO A 85 -3.39 3.77 -14.83
CA PRO A 85 -2.41 3.61 -15.91
C PRO A 85 -0.99 3.30 -15.40
N ASP A 86 -0.75 3.54 -14.12
CA ASP A 86 0.51 3.37 -13.39
C ASP A 86 0.56 2.07 -12.57
N ASP A 87 -0.40 1.17 -12.80
CA ASP A 87 -0.41 -0.17 -12.24
C ASP A 87 0.71 -1.05 -12.82
N ILE A 88 1.18 -1.98 -12.01
CA ILE A 88 2.28 -2.88 -12.38
C ILE A 88 1.69 -4.23 -12.77
N TYR A 89 1.84 -4.59 -14.04
CA TYR A 89 1.49 -5.89 -14.58
C TYR A 89 2.27 -7.02 -13.90
N VAL A 90 1.56 -8.08 -13.54
CA VAL A 90 2.09 -9.33 -13.01
C VAL A 90 1.70 -10.48 -13.93
N SER A 91 2.69 -11.22 -14.41
CA SER A 91 2.46 -12.33 -15.32
C SER A 91 1.82 -13.54 -14.63
N PRO A 92 1.05 -14.38 -15.37
CA PRO A 92 0.52 -15.63 -14.83
C PRO A 92 1.61 -16.56 -14.29
N SER A 93 2.80 -16.55 -14.89
CA SER A 93 3.94 -17.35 -14.45
C SER A 93 4.45 -16.92 -13.07
N GLN A 94 4.51 -15.61 -12.80
CA GLN A 94 4.90 -15.08 -11.48
C GLN A 94 3.84 -15.40 -10.42
N ILE A 95 2.56 -15.20 -10.76
CA ILE A 95 1.42 -15.55 -9.88
C ILE A 95 1.49 -17.02 -9.47
N ARG A 96 1.69 -17.93 -10.43
CA ARG A 96 1.83 -19.36 -10.16
C ARG A 96 3.10 -19.70 -9.37
N ARG A 97 4.25 -19.13 -9.73
CA ARG A 97 5.55 -19.44 -9.09
C ARG A 97 5.57 -19.09 -7.62
N PHE A 98 4.98 -17.94 -7.25
CA PHE A 98 4.94 -17.45 -5.88
C PHE A 98 3.61 -17.73 -5.17
N THR A 99 2.68 -18.41 -5.85
CA THR A 99 1.32 -18.69 -5.34
C THR A 99 0.60 -17.43 -4.87
N LEU A 100 0.78 -16.33 -5.62
CA LEU A 100 0.18 -15.03 -5.30
C LEU A 100 -1.34 -15.12 -5.39
N ARG A 101 -2.01 -14.43 -4.49
CA ARG A 101 -3.47 -14.29 -4.45
C ARG A 101 -3.85 -12.81 -4.44
N THR A 102 -5.09 -12.52 -4.84
CA THR A 102 -5.65 -11.19 -4.68
C THR A 102 -5.60 -10.78 -3.20
N GLY A 103 -5.01 -9.62 -2.92
CA GLY A 103 -4.79 -9.11 -1.57
C GLY A 103 -3.35 -9.23 -1.07
N ASP A 104 -2.47 -9.99 -1.75
CA ASP A 104 -1.05 -10.02 -1.38
C ASP A 104 -0.37 -8.69 -1.72
N THR A 105 0.33 -8.08 -0.76
CA THR A 105 1.22 -6.95 -1.02
C THR A 105 2.54 -7.45 -1.59
N VAL A 106 2.94 -6.96 -2.75
CA VAL A 106 4.19 -7.37 -3.42
C VAL A 106 5.07 -6.14 -3.62
N GLU A 107 6.32 -6.24 -3.16
CA GLU A 107 7.39 -5.30 -3.52
C GLU A 107 8.39 -6.01 -4.41
N GLY A 108 8.87 -5.35 -5.45
CA GLY A 108 9.84 -5.94 -6.35
C GLY A 108 10.36 -5.00 -7.43
N GLN A 109 11.41 -5.46 -8.11
CA GLN A 109 11.98 -4.75 -9.24
C GLN A 109 10.96 -4.74 -10.40
N ILE A 110 10.73 -3.57 -10.97
CA ILE A 110 9.85 -3.35 -12.12
C ILE A 110 10.66 -2.85 -13.31
N ARG A 111 10.07 -3.02 -14.49
CA ARG A 111 10.58 -2.43 -15.73
C ARG A 111 9.50 -1.60 -16.41
N SER A 112 9.94 -0.59 -17.15
CA SER A 112 9.08 0.17 -18.04
C SER A 112 8.46 -0.71 -19.13
N PRO A 113 7.25 -0.37 -19.62
CA PRO A 113 6.66 -1.01 -20.78
C PRO A 113 7.59 -0.93 -22.01
N LYS A 114 7.67 -2.04 -22.76
CA LYS A 114 8.29 -2.09 -24.09
C LYS A 114 7.33 -1.58 -25.17
N ASP A 115 7.82 -1.48 -26.40
CA ASP A 115 6.99 -1.11 -27.56
C ASP A 115 5.76 -2.02 -27.66
N GLY A 116 4.57 -1.42 -27.58
CA GLY A 116 3.27 -2.10 -27.59
C GLY A 116 2.72 -2.49 -26.22
N GLU A 117 3.50 -2.39 -25.14
CA GLU A 117 3.02 -2.56 -23.76
C GLU A 117 2.52 -1.22 -23.19
N ARG A 118 1.51 -1.26 -22.32
CA ARG A 118 0.93 -0.05 -21.69
C ARG A 118 1.32 0.17 -20.24
N TYR A 119 1.69 -0.90 -19.54
CA TYR A 119 1.88 -0.91 -18.09
C TYR A 119 3.32 -1.24 -17.72
N PHE A 120 3.76 -0.80 -16.54
CA PHE A 120 4.98 -1.34 -15.93
C PHE A 120 4.82 -2.84 -15.73
N ALA A 121 5.91 -3.59 -15.80
CA ALA A 121 5.87 -5.04 -15.57
C ALA A 121 6.81 -5.41 -14.42
N LEU A 122 6.33 -6.28 -13.54
CA LEU A 122 7.14 -6.86 -12.47
C LEU A 122 8.23 -7.75 -13.09
N LEU A 123 9.49 -7.49 -12.76
CA LEU A 123 10.64 -8.27 -13.21
C LEU A 123 11.02 -9.32 -12.18
N LYS A 124 11.18 -8.90 -10.93
CA LYS A 124 11.61 -9.75 -9.81
C LYS A 124 10.83 -9.39 -8.57
N VAL A 125 10.35 -10.38 -7.83
CA VAL A 125 9.73 -10.21 -6.53
C VAL A 125 10.83 -10.13 -5.47
N ASN A 126 10.80 -9.10 -4.63
CA ASN A 126 11.71 -8.96 -3.49
C ASN A 126 11.04 -9.40 -2.19
N THR A 127 9.80 -8.96 -1.95
CA THR A 127 9.03 -9.34 -0.75
C THR A 127 7.56 -9.61 -1.09
N ILE A 128 6.91 -10.43 -0.27
CA ILE A 128 5.46 -10.70 -0.31
C ILE A 128 4.93 -10.54 1.11
N ASN A 129 3.93 -9.68 1.30
CA ASN A 129 3.35 -9.33 2.60
C ASN A 129 4.44 -8.97 3.64
N PHE A 130 5.40 -8.14 3.22
CA PHE A 130 6.52 -7.65 4.04
C PHE A 130 7.52 -8.72 4.49
N GLU A 131 7.45 -9.93 3.92
CA GLU A 131 8.34 -11.05 4.22
C GLU A 131 9.05 -11.58 2.97
N ASP A 132 10.06 -12.42 3.19
CA ASP A 132 10.75 -13.14 2.12
C ASP A 132 9.75 -14.04 1.34
N PRO A 133 9.74 -14.02 -0.01
CA PRO A 133 8.83 -14.79 -0.83
C PRO A 133 8.81 -16.29 -0.55
N ASP A 134 9.92 -16.86 -0.07
CA ASP A 134 10.03 -18.29 0.23
C ASP A 134 9.20 -18.68 1.47
N LYS A 135 8.98 -17.76 2.41
CA LYS A 135 8.15 -18.01 3.61
C LYS A 135 6.66 -18.14 3.29
N THR A 136 6.20 -17.46 2.23
CA THR A 136 4.78 -17.46 1.84
C THR A 136 4.26 -18.85 1.48
N ARG A 137 5.14 -19.74 0.99
CA ARG A 137 4.78 -21.11 0.58
C ARG A 137 4.30 -22.00 1.74
N HIS A 138 4.66 -21.66 2.96
CA HIS A 138 4.32 -22.43 4.16
C HIS A 138 3.13 -21.85 4.93
N LYS A 139 2.52 -20.76 4.44
CA LYS A 139 1.39 -20.13 5.11
C LYS A 139 0.13 -20.96 4.95
N VAL A 140 -0.60 -21.11 6.05
CA VAL A 140 -1.94 -21.70 6.05
C VAL A 140 -2.90 -20.69 5.45
N HIS A 141 -3.79 -21.15 4.57
CA HIS A 141 -4.82 -20.30 4.00
C HIS A 141 -5.73 -19.74 5.11
N PHE A 142 -6.18 -18.49 4.99
CA PHE A 142 -7.02 -17.85 6.01
C PHE A 142 -8.27 -18.69 6.34
N ASP A 143 -8.95 -19.24 5.33
CA ASP A 143 -10.15 -20.09 5.53
C ASP A 143 -9.88 -21.41 6.26
N ASN A 144 -8.63 -21.85 6.33
CA ASN A 144 -8.25 -23.07 7.05
C ASN A 144 -7.85 -22.79 8.51
N LEU A 145 -7.77 -21.52 8.92
CA LEU A 145 -7.50 -21.16 10.30
C LEU A 145 -8.70 -21.52 11.18
N THR A 146 -8.42 -21.95 12.42
CA THR A 146 -9.49 -22.23 13.38
C THR A 146 -10.02 -20.91 13.94
N PRO A 147 -11.30 -20.60 13.76
CA PRO A 147 -11.88 -19.38 14.33
C PRO A 147 -11.96 -19.53 15.85
N LEU A 148 -11.42 -18.54 16.56
CA LEU A 148 -11.49 -18.44 18.02
C LEU A 148 -12.16 -17.13 18.42
N TYR A 149 -12.69 -17.10 19.63
CA TYR A 149 -13.12 -15.84 20.23
C TYR A 149 -11.89 -14.99 20.58
N PRO A 150 -12.01 -13.65 20.59
CA PRO A 150 -10.94 -12.78 21.05
C PRO A 150 -10.52 -13.12 22.48
N ASP A 151 -9.23 -13.36 22.66
CA ASP A 151 -8.55 -13.63 23.93
C ASP A 151 -7.65 -12.46 24.36
N GLU A 152 -7.15 -11.69 23.39
CA GLU A 152 -6.44 -10.43 23.62
C GLU A 152 -7.37 -9.22 23.53
N ARG A 153 -7.40 -8.41 24.59
CA ARG A 153 -8.15 -7.15 24.64
C ARG A 153 -7.41 -6.03 23.93
N LEU A 154 -8.15 -5.18 23.22
CA LEU A 154 -7.69 -3.87 22.75
C LEU A 154 -8.19 -2.80 23.72
N GLU A 155 -7.29 -2.20 24.47
CA GLU A 155 -7.59 -1.13 25.42
C GLU A 155 -7.79 0.19 24.66
N MET A 156 -8.95 0.81 24.85
CA MET A 156 -9.31 2.03 24.14
C MET A 156 -8.96 3.28 24.95
N GLU A 157 -9.03 3.22 26.27
CA GLU A 157 -8.72 4.35 27.14
C GLU A 157 -7.27 4.84 26.93
N ILE A 158 -7.14 6.09 26.49
CA ILE A 158 -5.86 6.80 26.51
C ILE A 158 -5.75 7.49 27.87
N GLN A 159 -4.69 7.17 28.62
CA GLN A 159 -4.41 7.74 29.95
C GLN A 159 -3.93 9.19 29.83
N ASP A 160 -4.86 10.11 29.54
CA ASP A 160 -4.61 11.55 29.50
C ASP A 160 -5.72 12.30 30.26
N PRO A 161 -5.41 12.88 31.44
CA PRO A 161 -6.40 13.55 32.28
C PRO A 161 -6.93 14.87 31.68
N THR A 162 -6.31 15.39 30.61
CA THR A 162 -6.76 16.60 29.92
C THR A 162 -7.84 16.33 28.87
N ARG A 163 -8.03 15.06 28.47
CA ARG A 163 -9.05 14.68 27.50
C ARG A 163 -10.43 14.74 28.12
N LYS A 164 -11.32 15.49 27.47
CA LYS A 164 -12.72 15.62 27.87
C LYS A 164 -13.62 14.53 27.30
N ASP A 165 -13.14 13.80 26.28
CA ASP A 165 -13.91 12.74 25.63
C ASP A 165 -13.71 11.42 26.36
N PHE A 166 -14.80 10.89 26.91
CA PHE A 166 -14.82 9.63 27.67
C PHE A 166 -15.30 8.44 26.83
N SER A 167 -15.53 8.61 25.53
CA SER A 167 -16.11 7.55 24.67
C SER A 167 -15.30 6.26 24.72
N ALA A 168 -13.97 6.34 24.67
CA ALA A 168 -13.08 5.19 24.72
C ALA A 168 -13.21 4.41 26.04
N ARG A 169 -13.26 5.12 27.17
CA ARG A 169 -13.48 4.54 28.51
C ARG A 169 -14.84 3.84 28.60
N VAL A 170 -15.87 4.47 28.03
CA VAL A 170 -17.22 3.89 27.99
C VAL A 170 -17.23 2.61 27.15
N ILE A 171 -16.55 2.59 25.99
CA ILE A 171 -16.38 1.36 25.18
C ILE A 171 -15.72 0.28 26.03
N ASP A 172 -14.63 0.60 26.70
CA ASP A 172 -13.88 -0.36 27.53
C ASP A 172 -14.71 -0.99 28.65
N ILE A 173 -15.67 -0.27 29.21
CA ILE A 173 -16.54 -0.76 30.29
C ILE A 173 -17.76 -1.50 29.74
N VAL A 174 -18.40 -0.97 28.71
CA VAL A 174 -19.73 -1.41 28.26
C VAL A 174 -19.64 -2.46 27.15
N ALA A 175 -18.68 -2.29 26.24
CA ALA A 175 -18.56 -3.10 25.03
C ALA A 175 -17.07 -3.28 24.66
N PRO A 176 -16.28 -3.99 25.48
CA PRO A 176 -14.86 -4.17 25.26
C PRO A 176 -14.58 -4.82 23.90
N ILE A 177 -13.53 -4.37 23.23
CA ILE A 177 -13.13 -4.83 21.91
C ILE A 177 -11.84 -5.65 22.06
N GLY A 178 -11.75 -6.79 21.40
CA GLY A 178 -10.55 -7.63 21.36
C GLY A 178 -10.01 -7.86 19.94
N LYS A 179 -8.83 -8.48 19.84
CA LYS A 179 -8.24 -8.88 18.56
C LYS A 179 -9.07 -9.99 17.93
N GLY A 180 -9.59 -9.74 16.72
CA GLY A 180 -10.56 -10.62 16.06
C GLY A 180 -12.02 -10.29 16.36
N GLN A 181 -12.31 -9.21 17.10
CA GLN A 181 -13.69 -8.80 17.39
C GLN A 181 -14.45 -8.41 16.13
N ARG A 182 -15.70 -8.89 16.04
CA ARG A 182 -16.69 -8.43 15.06
C ARG A 182 -17.70 -7.57 15.79
N GLY A 183 -17.74 -6.27 15.46
CA GLY A 183 -18.59 -5.29 16.11
C GLY A 183 -19.49 -4.55 15.13
N LEU A 184 -20.58 -3.99 15.64
CA LEU A 184 -21.48 -3.11 14.90
C LEU A 184 -21.78 -1.87 15.74
N ILE A 185 -21.47 -0.70 15.20
CA ILE A 185 -21.87 0.58 15.81
C ILE A 185 -23.18 1.02 15.16
N VAL A 186 -24.27 0.83 15.89
CA VAL A 186 -25.61 1.28 15.46
C VAL A 186 -25.78 2.73 15.88
N ALA A 187 -25.95 3.62 14.91
CA ALA A 187 -26.01 5.07 15.15
C ALA A 187 -26.98 5.74 14.15
N PRO A 188 -27.99 6.51 14.62
CA PRO A 188 -28.81 7.35 13.76
C PRO A 188 -27.99 8.46 13.07
N PRO A 189 -28.52 9.10 12.01
CA PRO A 189 -27.85 10.24 11.38
C PRO A 189 -27.51 11.35 12.39
N ARG A 190 -26.32 11.96 12.24
CA ARG A 190 -25.83 13.10 13.04
C ARG A 190 -25.64 12.81 14.55
N THR A 191 -25.39 11.57 14.94
CA THR A 191 -25.16 11.17 16.34
C THR A 191 -23.69 11.01 16.73
N GLY A 192 -22.76 11.53 15.93
CA GLY A 192 -21.33 11.49 16.27
C GLY A 192 -20.60 10.19 15.93
N LYS A 193 -21.20 9.30 15.10
CA LYS A 193 -20.54 8.06 14.61
C LYS A 193 -19.11 8.30 14.10
N THR A 194 -18.91 9.36 13.32
CA THR A 194 -17.59 9.71 12.77
C THR A 194 -16.58 10.04 13.86
N VAL A 195 -16.98 10.84 14.86
CA VAL A 195 -16.11 11.21 15.99
C VAL A 195 -15.77 9.96 16.81
N LEU A 196 -16.75 9.08 17.04
CA LEU A 196 -16.52 7.82 17.74
C LEU A 196 -15.50 6.92 17.01
N LEU A 197 -15.63 6.79 15.68
CA LEU A 197 -14.67 6.03 14.87
C LEU A 197 -13.26 6.66 14.88
N GLN A 198 -13.16 7.98 14.82
CA GLN A 198 -11.89 8.70 14.94
C GLN A 198 -11.23 8.45 16.31
N ASN A 199 -12.02 8.46 17.39
CA ASN A 199 -11.54 8.16 18.72
C ASN A 199 -11.04 6.72 18.84
N ILE A 200 -11.77 5.74 18.29
CA ILE A 200 -11.34 4.33 18.24
C ILE A 200 -10.01 4.22 17.48
N ALA A 201 -9.93 4.83 16.29
CA ALA A 201 -8.70 4.84 15.48
C ALA A 201 -7.52 5.42 16.26
N GLN A 202 -7.69 6.58 16.90
CA GLN A 202 -6.65 7.21 17.70
C GLN A 202 -6.23 6.33 18.89
N SER A 203 -7.20 5.70 19.56
CA SER A 203 -6.94 4.81 20.69
C SER A 203 -6.12 3.60 20.27
N ILE A 204 -6.49 2.95 19.17
CA ILE A 204 -5.75 1.82 18.60
C ILE A 204 -4.33 2.27 18.21
N THR A 205 -4.16 3.39 17.51
CA THR A 205 -2.82 3.86 17.10
C THR A 205 -1.93 4.21 18.30
N SER A 206 -2.50 4.74 19.39
CA SER A 206 -1.74 5.10 20.59
C SER A 206 -1.41 3.89 21.47
N ASN A 207 -2.38 3.03 21.74
CA ASN A 207 -2.24 1.93 22.70
C ASN A 207 -1.73 0.63 22.06
N HIS A 208 -2.00 0.44 20.76
CA HIS A 208 -1.67 -0.76 20.00
C HIS A 208 -0.95 -0.44 18.67
N PRO A 209 0.25 0.17 18.73
CA PRO A 209 1.00 0.54 17.53
C PRO A 209 1.43 -0.66 16.67
N GLU A 210 1.37 -1.88 17.20
CA GLU A 210 1.60 -3.11 16.46
C GLU A 210 0.44 -3.49 15.53
N CYS A 211 -0.76 -2.94 15.76
CA CYS A 211 -1.93 -3.23 14.94
C CYS A 211 -1.88 -2.45 13.63
N TYR A 212 -2.12 -3.14 12.51
CA TYR A 212 -2.28 -2.49 11.22
C TYR A 212 -3.69 -1.89 11.12
N LEU A 213 -3.79 -0.56 11.20
CA LEU A 213 -5.07 0.16 11.20
C LEU A 213 -5.48 0.56 9.77
N ILE A 214 -6.64 0.09 9.33
CA ILE A 214 -7.23 0.44 8.03
C ILE A 214 -8.58 1.13 8.27
N VAL A 215 -8.75 2.33 7.71
CA VAL A 215 -10.03 3.05 7.71
C VAL A 215 -10.60 3.03 6.29
N LEU A 216 -11.58 2.16 6.05
CA LEU A 216 -12.26 2.05 4.77
C LEU A 216 -13.50 2.96 4.76
N LEU A 217 -13.45 4.01 3.93
CA LEU A 217 -14.58 4.91 3.71
C LEU A 217 -15.32 4.49 2.44
N ILE A 218 -16.57 4.08 2.60
CA ILE A 218 -17.49 3.73 1.51
C ILE A 218 -18.63 4.74 1.54
N ASP A 219 -19.05 5.19 0.36
CA ASP A 219 -20.25 6.00 0.15
C ASP A 219 -21.50 5.10 0.03
#